data_AF-A0A7S2V317-F1
#
_entry.id   AF-A0A7S2V317-F1
#
_cell.length_a   1.000
_cell.length_b   1.000
_cell.length_c   1.000
_cell.angle_alpha   90.00
_cell.angle_beta   90.00
_cell.angle_gamma   90.00
#
_symmetry.space_group_name_H-M   'P 1'
#
loop_
_entity.id
_entity.type
_entity.pdbx_description
1 polymer ?
#
loop_
_entity_poly.entity_id
_entity_poly.type
_entity_poly.pdbx_seq_one_letter_code
_entity_poly.pdbx_strand_id
1 'polypeptide(L)'
;FCNYLEGSIPEWGDSCKLVYRHYATLYFVFAVDSQESDLGILDLIQVFVEALDKSFENVCELDLIFHSDKVHYVLDEIVMGGMVLETNINSVMVAITDQNKLHSQSMRIVTTEASDARKRVSRPPGVGNMAY
;
A
#
# COMPACT_ATOMS: atom_id res chain seq x y z
N PHE A 1 -24.07 9.97 10.46
CA PHE A 1 -23.45 11.24 10.88
C PHE A 1 -22.21 11.44 10.03
N CYS A 2 -22.24 12.41 9.11
CA CYS A 2 -21.08 12.82 8.34
C CYS A 2 -20.25 13.72 9.25
N ASN A 3 -19.01 13.32 9.54
CA ASN A 3 -18.11 14.08 10.38
C ASN A 3 -17.06 14.69 9.47
N TYR A 4 -17.30 15.93 9.05
CA TYR A 4 -16.39 16.74 8.27
C TYR A 4 -15.98 17.93 9.15
N LEU A 5 -14.70 18.27 9.16
CA LEU A 5 -14.21 19.49 9.82
C LEU A 5 -13.87 20.48 8.73
N GLU A 6 -14.70 21.52 8.60
CA GLU A 6 -14.38 22.69 7.79
C GLU A 6 -13.42 23.56 8.59
N GLY A 7 -12.15 23.56 8.18
CA GLY A 7 -11.11 24.35 8.82
C GLY A 7 -10.05 24.70 7.81
N SER A 8 -9.69 25.99 7.77
CA SER A 8 -8.54 26.47 7.01
C SER A 8 -7.28 25.94 7.70
N ILE A 9 -6.57 25.01 7.08
CA ILE A 9 -5.21 24.66 7.50
C ILE A 9 -4.30 25.70 6.86
N PRO A 10 -3.68 26.63 7.62
CA PRO A 10 -2.95 27.75 7.06
C PRO A 10 -1.85 27.33 6.09
N GLU A 11 -1.26 26.14 6.27
CA GLU A 11 -0.22 25.62 5.38
C GLU A 11 -0.75 24.98 4.08
N TRP A 12 -2.04 24.60 4.00
CA TRP A 12 -2.60 23.83 2.86
C TRP A 12 -3.49 24.67 1.93
N GLY A 13 -3.65 25.96 2.22
CA GLY A 13 -4.43 26.90 1.43
C GLY A 13 -5.93 26.86 1.71
N ASP A 14 -6.62 27.91 1.30
CA ASP A 14 -8.03 28.16 1.65
C ASP A 14 -9.03 27.21 0.92
N SER A 15 -8.55 26.37 -0.01
CA SER A 15 -9.39 25.50 -0.84
C SER A 15 -9.29 24.02 -0.49
N CYS A 16 -8.62 23.65 0.60
CA CYS A 16 -8.51 22.27 1.07
C CYS A 16 -9.50 21.98 2.20
N LYS A 17 -10.04 20.76 2.20
CA LYS A 17 -10.98 20.28 3.20
C LYS A 17 -10.63 18.88 3.72
N LEU A 18 -10.86 18.65 5.02
CA LEU A 18 -10.64 17.36 5.70
C LEU A 18 -11.92 16.54 5.92
N VAL A 19 -12.11 15.48 5.13
CA VAL A 19 -13.19 14.50 5.35
C VAL A 19 -12.66 13.34 6.16
N TYR A 20 -13.35 12.93 7.22
CA TYR A 20 -12.90 11.82 8.04
C TYR A 20 -14.02 10.92 8.52
N ARG A 21 -13.65 9.71 8.92
CA ARG A 21 -14.55 8.77 9.58
C ARG A 21 -13.80 7.97 10.65
N HIS A 22 -14.49 7.76 11.77
CA HIS A 22 -14.00 7.01 12.91
C HIS A 22 -14.48 5.56 12.84
N TYR A 23 -13.53 4.61 12.88
CA TYR A 23 -13.79 3.17 12.94
C TYR A 23 -13.07 2.59 14.16
N ALA A 24 -13.82 2.06 15.12
CA ALA A 24 -13.31 1.51 16.38
C ALA A 24 -12.40 2.50 17.15
N THR A 25 -11.07 2.32 17.07
CA THR A 25 -10.05 3.15 17.71
C THR A 25 -9.27 4.03 16.72
N LEU A 26 -9.64 4.01 15.44
CA LEU A 26 -8.91 4.64 14.34
C LEU A 26 -9.71 5.75 13.66
N TYR A 27 -9.00 6.82 13.28
CA TYR A 27 -9.52 7.89 12.43
C TYR A 27 -8.91 7.78 11.03
N PHE A 28 -9.76 7.65 10.02
CA PHE A 28 -9.39 7.70 8.61
C PHE A 28 -9.70 9.11 8.11
N VAL A 29 -8.69 9.83 7.65
CA VAL A 29 -8.78 11.25 7.28
C VAL A 29 -8.24 11.44 5.87
N PHE A 30 -9.02 12.09 5.02
CA PHE A 30 -8.66 12.45 3.65
C PHE A 30 -8.67 13.98 3.52
N ALA A 31 -7.57 14.52 2.99
CA ALA A 31 -7.47 15.91 2.60
C ALA A 31 -7.79 16.02 1.11
N VAL A 32 -8.81 16.79 0.76
CA VAL A 32 -9.32 16.92 -0.61
C VAL A 32 -9.58 18.38 -0.97
N ASP A 33 -9.81 18.67 -2.25
CA ASP A 33 -10.26 20.00 -2.66
C ASP A 33 -11.69 20.25 -2.16
N SER A 34 -11.99 21.49 -1.81
CA SER A 34 -13.33 22.00 -1.51
C SER A 34 -14.41 21.63 -2.55
N GLN A 35 -14.01 21.43 -3.82
CA GLN A 35 -14.91 21.02 -4.90
C GLN A 35 -15.34 19.55 -4.85
N GLU A 36 -14.61 18.70 -4.13
CA GLU A 36 -14.93 17.28 -4.04
C GLU A 36 -16.18 17.01 -3.22
N SER A 37 -16.91 15.94 -3.55
CA SER A 37 -18.12 15.57 -2.81
C SER A 37 -17.78 14.87 -1.50
N ASP A 38 -18.24 15.40 -0.36
CA ASP A 38 -18.03 14.80 0.96
C ASP A 38 -18.55 13.37 1.04
N LEU A 39 -19.69 13.10 0.42
CA LEU A 39 -20.28 11.75 0.33
C LEU A 39 -19.41 10.81 -0.51
N GLY A 40 -18.82 11.30 -1.60
CA GLY A 40 -17.90 10.52 -2.43
C GLY A 40 -16.63 10.14 -1.67
N ILE A 41 -16.05 11.07 -0.92
CA ILE A 41 -14.86 10.78 -0.10
C ILE A 41 -15.20 9.85 1.07
N LEU A 42 -16.38 9.99 1.67
CA LEU A 42 -16.84 9.06 2.71
C LEU A 42 -17.07 7.64 2.19
N ASP A 43 -17.49 7.49 0.93
CA ASP A 43 -17.62 6.19 0.27
C ASP A 43 -16.24 5.62 -0.08
N LEU A 44 -15.31 6.47 -0.52
CA LEU A 44 -13.91 6.08 -0.74
C LEU A 44 -13.23 5.59 0.54
N ILE A 45 -13.44 6.27 1.67
CA ILE A 45 -12.97 5.81 2.98
C ILE A 45 -13.58 4.44 3.32
N GLN A 46 -14.86 4.21 3.02
CA GLN A 46 -15.50 2.91 3.25
C GLN A 46 -14.83 1.81 2.42
N VAL A 47 -14.62 2.04 1.12
CA VAL A 47 -13.93 1.09 0.23
C VAL A 47 -12.54 0.77 0.77
N PHE A 48 -11.78 1.78 1.21
CA PHE A 48 -10.44 1.57 1.76
C PHE A 48 -10.46 0.73 3.03
N VAL A 49 -11.34 1.03 3.99
CA VAL A 49 -11.46 0.26 5.22
C VAL A 49 -11.90 -1.18 4.95
N GLU A 50 -12.84 -1.40 4.02
CA GLU A 50 -13.25 -2.75 3.62
C GLU A 50 -12.14 -3.53 2.92
N ALA A 51 -11.35 -2.88 2.07
CA ALA A 51 -10.19 -3.50 1.42
C ALA A 51 -9.12 -3.90 2.45
N LEU A 52 -8.89 -3.07 3.48
CA LEU A 52 -7.99 -3.40 4.59
C LEU A 52 -8.52 -4.59 5.40
N ASP A 53 -9.79 -4.57 5.81
CA ASP A 53 -10.38 -5.66 6.60
C ASP A 53 -10.29 -7.02 5.90
N LYS A 54 -10.53 -7.05 4.58
CA LYS A 54 -10.36 -8.26 3.76
C LYS A 54 -8.90 -8.64 3.56
N SER A 55 -8.01 -7.66 3.38
CA SER A 55 -6.59 -7.91 3.16
C SER A 55 -5.90 -8.48 4.39
N PHE A 56 -6.36 -8.14 5.59
CA PHE A 56 -5.81 -8.60 6.87
C PHE A 56 -6.63 -9.70 7.55
N GLU A 57 -7.76 -10.13 6.97
CA GLU A 57 -8.65 -11.15 7.53
C GLU A 57 -9.12 -10.81 8.96
N ASN A 58 -9.86 -9.69 9.09
CA ASN A 58 -10.26 -9.06 10.36
C ASN A 58 -9.17 -8.16 10.94
N VAL A 59 -9.00 -6.99 10.33
CA VAL A 59 -7.93 -6.03 10.65
C VAL A 59 -8.08 -5.47 12.07
N CYS A 60 -6.96 -5.34 12.79
CA CYS A 60 -6.86 -4.54 14.00
C CYS A 60 -5.88 -3.37 13.84
N GLU A 61 -5.94 -2.37 14.73
CA GLU A 61 -5.06 -1.20 14.69
C GLU A 61 -3.57 -1.54 14.71
N LEU A 62 -3.18 -2.62 15.41
CA LEU A 62 -1.80 -3.05 15.46
C LEU A 62 -1.31 -3.57 14.10
N ASP A 63 -2.17 -4.23 13.32
CA ASP A 63 -1.80 -4.73 11.99
C ASP A 63 -1.42 -3.57 11.05
N LEU A 64 -2.18 -2.47 11.12
CA LEU A 64 -1.89 -1.26 10.34
C LEU A 64 -0.57 -0.60 10.75
N ILE A 65 -0.22 -0.64 12.04
CA ILE A 65 1.04 -0.08 12.57
C ILE A 65 2.24 -0.95 12.16
N PHE A 66 2.12 -2.28 12.29
CA PHE A 66 3.23 -3.20 12.01
C PHE A 66 3.42 -3.50 10.52
N HIS A 67 2.39 -3.28 9.70
CA HIS A 67 2.41 -3.57 8.26
C HIS A 67 2.02 -2.37 7.41
N SER A 68 2.57 -1.19 7.72
CA SER A 68 2.31 0.05 6.97
C SER A 68 2.57 -0.09 5.46
N ASP A 69 3.60 -0.87 5.07
CA ASP A 69 3.91 -1.11 3.65
C ASP A 69 2.72 -1.74 2.91
N LYS A 70 2.06 -2.72 3.54
CA LYS A 70 0.89 -3.38 2.96
C LYS A 70 -0.30 -2.42 2.88
N VAL A 71 -0.48 -1.57 3.89
CA VAL A 71 -1.52 -0.52 3.88
C VAL A 71 -1.32 0.45 2.72
N HIS A 72 -0.07 0.87 2.46
CA HIS A 72 0.26 1.71 1.31
C HIS A 72 -0.05 1.01 -0.01
N TYR A 73 0.29 -0.27 -0.17
CA TYR A 73 -0.07 -1.02 -1.38
C TYR A 73 -1.58 -1.10 -1.60
N VAL A 74 -2.37 -1.34 -0.55
CA VAL A 74 -3.84 -1.31 -0.66
C VAL A 74 -4.33 0.07 -1.07
N LEU A 75 -3.76 1.14 -0.51
CA LEU A 75 -4.14 2.50 -0.85
C LEU A 75 -3.80 2.85 -2.31
N ASP A 76 -2.64 2.43 -2.81
CA ASP A 76 -2.18 2.71 -4.18
C ASP A 76 -3.07 2.07 -5.25
N GLU A 77 -3.73 0.95 -4.94
CA GLU A 77 -4.72 0.31 -5.84
C GLU A 77 -6.04 1.10 -5.90
N ILE A 78 -6.35 1.87 -4.86
CA ILE A 78 -7.60 2.63 -4.76
C ILE A 78 -7.40 4.06 -5.27
N VAL A 79 -6.28 4.70 -4.90
CA VAL A 79 -5.97 6.10 -5.24
C VAL A 79 -4.53 6.22 -5.65
N MET A 80 -4.28 6.86 -6.80
CA MET A 80 -2.93 7.18 -7.24
C MET A 80 -2.88 8.56 -7.88
N GLY A 81 -1.90 9.37 -7.48
CA GLY A 81 -1.73 10.73 -8.02
C GLY A 81 -2.93 11.65 -7.78
N GLY A 82 -3.72 11.40 -6.73
CA GLY A 82 -4.93 12.15 -6.40
C GLY A 82 -6.17 11.73 -7.20
N MET A 83 -6.07 10.71 -8.07
CA MET A 83 -7.20 10.15 -8.80
C MET A 83 -7.63 8.82 -8.19
N VAL A 84 -8.94 8.59 -8.13
CA VAL A 84 -9.51 7.29 -7.76
C VAL A 84 -9.36 6.34 -8.95
N LEU A 85 -8.71 5.20 -8.72
CA LEU A 85 -8.48 4.17 -9.73
C LEU A 85 -9.56 3.09 -9.71
N GLU A 86 -9.82 2.53 -8.53
CA GLU A 86 -10.72 1.40 -8.37
C GLU A 86 -11.53 1.54 -7.09
N THR A 87 -12.84 1.27 -7.19
CA THR A 87 -13.77 1.26 -6.06
C THR A 87 -14.38 -0.12 -5.83
N ASN A 88 -14.23 -1.03 -6.80
CA ASN A 88 -14.67 -2.40 -6.64
C ASN A 88 -13.67 -3.19 -5.80
N ILE A 89 -14.08 -3.56 -4.59
CA ILE A 89 -13.23 -4.28 -3.65
C ILE A 89 -12.73 -5.62 -4.21
N ASN A 90 -13.51 -6.31 -5.05
CA ASN A 90 -13.05 -7.58 -5.64
C ASN A 90 -11.89 -7.35 -6.61
N SER A 91 -11.95 -6.28 -7.42
CA SER A 91 -10.86 -5.90 -8.30
C SER A 91 -9.60 -5.53 -7.50
N VAL A 92 -9.77 -4.72 -6.44
CA VAL A 92 -8.68 -4.32 -5.53
C VAL A 92 -8.00 -5.56 -4.92
N MET A 93 -8.78 -6.51 -4.41
CA MET A 93 -8.25 -7.74 -3.80
C MET A 93 -7.47 -8.62 -4.79
N VAL A 94 -7.91 -8.69 -6.04
CA VAL A 94 -7.19 -9.42 -7.09
C VAL A 94 -5.85 -8.75 -7.37
N ALA A 95 -5.83 -7.43 -7.53
CA ALA A 95 -4.61 -6.67 -7.80
C ALA A 95 -3.57 -6.81 -6.67
N ILE A 96 -4.00 -6.65 -5.40
CA ILE A 96 -3.15 -6.85 -4.22
C ILE A 96 -2.56 -8.27 -4.20
N THR A 97 -3.38 -9.28 -4.53
CA THR A 97 -2.93 -10.68 -4.55
C THR A 97 -1.86 -10.91 -5.61
N ASP A 98 -2.03 -10.31 -6.79
CA ASP A 98 -1.05 -10.44 -7.87
C ASP A 98 0.24 -9.68 -7.57
N GLN A 99 0.15 -8.49 -6.95
CA GLN A 99 1.30 -7.74 -6.48
C GLN A 99 2.11 -8.54 -5.43
N ASN A 100 1.43 -9.20 -4.49
CA ASN A 100 2.08 -10.05 -3.48
C ASN A 100 2.82 -11.24 -4.11
N LYS A 101 2.26 -11.85 -5.17
CA LYS A 101 2.94 -12.92 -5.92
C LYS A 101 4.20 -12.41 -6.61
N LEU A 102 4.11 -11.26 -7.28
CA LEU A 102 5.24 -10.64 -7.98
C LEU A 102 6.35 -10.21 -7.02
N HIS A 103 5.99 -9.64 -5.86
CA HIS A 103 6.94 -9.27 -4.82
C HIS A 103 7.69 -10.51 -4.29
N SER A 104 6.96 -11.59 -4.01
CA SER A 104 7.53 -12.86 -3.56
C SER A 104 8.48 -13.49 -4.59
N GLN A 105 8.11 -13.43 -5.88
CA GLN A 105 8.96 -13.90 -6.97
C GLN A 105 10.24 -13.07 -7.10
N SER A 106 10.13 -11.74 -6.99
CA SER A 106 11.27 -10.82 -7.07
C SER A 106 12.29 -11.09 -5.96
N MET A 107 11.84 -11.29 -4.71
CA MET A 107 12.72 -11.66 -3.59
C MET A 107 13.43 -13.00 -3.77
N ARG A 108 12.78 -13.98 -4.40
CA ARG A 108 13.40 -15.29 -4.70
C ARG A 108 14.51 -15.19 -5.75
N ILE A 109 14.36 -14.31 -6.74
CA ILE A 109 15.40 -14.10 -7.76
C ILE A 109 16.64 -13.46 -7.12
N VAL A 110 16.47 -12.39 -6.33
CA VAL A 110 17.57 -11.69 -5.67
C VAL A 110 18.38 -12.61 -4.75
N THR A 111 17.71 -13.47 -3.97
CA THR A 111 18.39 -14.42 -3.07
C THR A 111 19.16 -15.51 -3.82
N THR A 112 18.65 -15.95 -4.98
CA THR A 112 19.31 -16.95 -5.83
C THR A 112 20.53 -16.34 -6.53
N GLU A 113 20.42 -15.14 -7.07
CA GLU A 113 21.54 -14.41 -7.69
C GLU A 113 22.64 -14.07 -6.67
N ALA A 114 22.28 -13.64 -5.46
CA ALA A 114 23.24 -13.35 -4.40
C ALA A 114 24.00 -14.61 -3.94
N SER A 115 23.33 -15.76 -3.89
CA SER A 115 23.97 -17.02 -3.52
C SER A 115 24.87 -17.58 -4.65
N ASP A 116 24.48 -17.43 -5.91
CA ASP A 116 25.33 -17.79 -7.06
C ASP A 116 26.55 -16.87 -7.23
N ALA A 117 26.39 -15.55 -7.00
CA ALA A 117 27.51 -14.61 -7.00
C ALA A 117 28.54 -14.94 -5.91
N ARG A 118 28.08 -15.29 -4.69
CA ARG A 118 28.96 -15.71 -3.59
C ARG A 118 29.71 -17.02 -3.89
N LYS A 119 29.11 -17.94 -4.65
CA LYS A 119 29.77 -19.18 -5.11
C LYS A 119 30.84 -18.93 -6.18
N ARG A 120 30.67 -17.90 -7.01
CA ARG A 120 31.68 -17.52 -8.02
C ARG A 120 32.91 -16.86 -7.41
N VAL A 121 32.74 -16.02 -6.38
CA VAL A 121 33.84 -15.32 -5.70
C VAL A 121 34.67 -16.27 -4.82
N SER A 122 34.08 -17.34 -4.28
CA SER A 122 34.77 -18.29 -3.40
C SER A 122 35.47 -19.45 -4.13
N ARG A 123 35.40 -19.53 -5.46
CA ARG A 123 36.18 -20.52 -6.22
C ARG A 123 37.67 -20.10 -6.21
N PRO A 124 38.59 -20.98 -5.80
CA PRO A 124 40.02 -20.69 -5.89
C PRO A 124 40.42 -20.51 -7.37
N PRO A 125 41.39 -19.62 -7.69
CA PRO A 125 41.91 -19.48 -9.04
C PRO A 125 42.43 -20.84 -9.52
N GLY A 126 41.91 -21.30 -10.66
CA GLY A 126 42.12 -22.66 -11.14
C GLY A 126 43.59 -23.01 -11.29
N VAL A 127 43.99 -24.14 -10.72
CA VAL A 127 45.26 -24.80 -11.06
C VAL A 127 45.14 -25.19 -12.53
N GLY A 128 45.88 -24.49 -13.38
CA GLY A 128 45.96 -24.77 -14.81
C GLY A 128 46.31 -26.24 -15.03
N ASN A 129 45.50 -26.91 -15.84
CA ASN A 129 45.64 -28.30 -16.22
C ASN A 129 46.95 -28.48 -17.03
N MET A 130 48.06 -28.73 -16.35
CA MET A 130 49.32 -29.17 -16.97
C MET A 130 49.24 -30.68 -17.09
N ALA A 131 48.61 -31.14 -18.17
CA ALA A 131 48.84 -32.49 -18.68
C ALA A 131 50.14 -32.49 -19.49
N TYR A 132 50.89 -33.58 -19.33
CA TYR A 132 52.20 -33.97 -19.90
C TYR A 132 53.44 -33.58 -19.10
#